data_AF-A0A3M2BX43-F1
#
_entry.id   AF-A0A3M2BX43-F1
#
_cell.length_a   1.000
_cell.length_b   1.000
_cell.length_c   1.000
_cell.angle_alpha   90.00
_cell.angle_beta   90.00
_cell.angle_gamma   90.00
#
_symmetry.space_group_name_H-M   'P 1'
#
loop_
_entity.id
_entity.type
_entity.pdbx_description
1 polymer ?
#
loop_
_entity_poly.entity_id
_entity_poly.type
_entity_poly.pdbx_seq_one_letter_code
_entity_poly.pdbx_strand_id
1 'polypeptide(L)'
;MTHDIRPGSSFGQRPTGRKRGARRVGRKTRIRKQDHQLDLDFGTTRENSISNKKPTRSKKCSGTPHRFLKLHWMAWLVAVRKLRASCSSFLITIVVLGIVLSLPTGFYLLVKNVKIGAQGWSDLTQINLYLKRDLPEPRIQSFVQELQASQRFDSVKFVSAKEGLREFQQHAGLGNLLTHLKKNPIPATIILTPYASQASEDILDEMLESFRMRPEVLEARLDFQWVRRFWAGLHLAETAVWMVSILFVCTAVFVMGNTIRLLIEDQRREIELIKLIGGTHRYIRRPYLYMGAIMGLLAGVIALLLIGLMKMVLQQPLGEFLLQFQSLFELQFLDAEESIVLLLVGLFLGLTGTWMVTTWHLRRIHPD
;
A
#
# COMPACT_ATOMS: atom_id res chain seq x y z
N MET A 1 44.78 18.84 47.24
CA MET A 1 43.67 19.80 47.43
C MET A 1 42.39 18.97 47.60
N THR A 2 42.05 18.54 48.82
CA THR A 2 41.13 19.21 49.80
C THR A 2 39.76 19.46 49.17
N HIS A 3 38.60 18.94 49.59
CA HIS A 3 37.98 18.55 50.88
C HIS A 3 36.85 17.53 50.53
N ASP A 4 36.67 16.36 51.15
CA ASP A 4 36.03 16.02 52.44
C ASP A 4 34.71 16.75 52.78
N ILE A 5 33.60 16.00 52.90
CA ILE A 5 32.71 15.86 54.10
C ILE A 5 31.45 15.01 53.73
N ARG A 6 31.50 13.71 54.06
CA ARG A 6 30.64 12.89 54.98
C ARG A 6 29.13 13.24 55.25
N PRO A 7 28.33 12.39 55.96
CA PRO A 7 28.02 10.94 55.79
C PRO A 7 26.58 10.52 56.29
N GLY A 8 26.30 9.21 56.29
CA GLY A 8 25.50 8.51 57.33
C GLY A 8 23.99 8.37 57.05
N SER A 9 23.29 7.30 57.45
CA SER A 9 23.57 6.09 58.25
C SER A 9 22.37 5.13 58.02
N SER A 10 22.59 3.83 57.78
CA SER A 10 22.39 2.71 58.74
C SER A 10 20.92 2.42 59.10
N PHE A 11 20.42 1.22 59.36
CA PHE A 11 20.89 -0.16 59.42
C PHE A 11 19.65 -0.98 59.86
N GLY A 12 19.66 -2.31 59.69
CA GLY A 12 18.71 -3.21 60.36
C GLY A 12 18.21 -4.34 59.43
N GLN A 13 19.03 -5.35 59.09
CA GLN A 13 19.19 -6.63 59.83
C GLN A 13 17.83 -7.32 60.15
N ARG A 14 17.45 -8.38 59.41
CA ARG A 14 17.80 -9.83 59.58
C ARG A 14 16.74 -10.58 60.44
N PRO A 15 16.71 -11.93 60.54
CA PRO A 15 16.17 -12.87 59.54
C PRO A 15 15.32 -13.99 60.22
N THR A 16 15.19 -15.15 59.54
CA THR A 16 14.80 -16.48 60.09
C THR A 16 13.30 -16.69 60.33
N GLY A 17 12.69 -17.86 60.18
CA GLY A 17 13.09 -19.23 59.85
C GLY A 17 11.77 -20.03 59.74
N ARG A 18 11.66 -21.04 58.86
CA ARG A 18 11.91 -22.46 59.15
C ARG A 18 10.62 -23.30 59.16
N LYS A 19 10.46 -24.08 58.09
CA LYS A 19 10.04 -25.49 57.95
C LYS A 19 8.80 -26.07 58.67
N ARG A 20 8.27 -27.09 57.96
CA ARG A 20 7.43 -28.26 58.35
C ARG A 20 5.93 -27.97 58.18
N GLY A 21 5.12 -28.82 57.56
CA GLY A 21 5.29 -30.21 57.16
C GLY A 21 4.15 -31.05 57.75
N ALA A 22 3.39 -31.68 56.85
CA ALA A 22 2.69 -32.96 57.01
C ALA A 22 1.22 -33.02 57.53
N ARG A 23 0.53 -33.98 56.88
CA ARG A 23 -0.59 -34.86 57.30
C ARG A 23 -2.04 -34.50 56.97
N ARG A 24 -2.52 -35.19 55.91
CA ARG A 24 -3.74 -36.05 55.85
C ARG A 24 -4.57 -36.13 57.13
N VAL A 25 -5.89 -35.95 57.00
CA VAL A 25 -6.93 -36.90 57.48
C VAL A 25 -8.18 -36.73 56.61
N GLY A 26 -8.71 -37.82 56.07
CA GLY A 26 -10.04 -37.87 55.47
C GLY A 26 -11.10 -38.18 56.52
N ARG A 27 -12.35 -37.75 56.29
CA ARG A 27 -13.52 -38.33 56.96
C ARG A 27 -14.72 -38.35 56.02
N LYS A 28 -15.15 -39.57 55.71
CA LYS A 28 -16.50 -39.93 55.27
C LYS A 28 -17.48 -39.62 56.41
N THR A 29 -18.66 -39.10 56.07
CA THR A 29 -19.89 -39.37 56.81
C THR A 29 -21.05 -39.47 55.82
N ARG A 30 -21.75 -40.60 55.93
CA ARG A 30 -22.95 -41.03 55.19
C ARG A 30 -24.11 -41.04 56.20
N ILE A 31 -25.34 -41.08 55.68
CA ILE A 31 -26.62 -41.47 56.35
C ILE A 31 -27.36 -40.22 56.90
N ARG A 32 -28.63 -39.91 56.56
CA ARG A 32 -29.81 -40.78 56.59
C ARG A 32 -30.98 -40.28 55.71
N LYS A 33 -31.67 -41.24 55.09
CA LYS A 33 -33.02 -41.16 54.51
C LYS A 33 -34.07 -40.73 55.54
N GLN A 34 -35.11 -40.03 55.08
CA GLN A 34 -36.45 -40.22 55.61
C GLN A 34 -37.49 -40.03 54.51
N ASP A 35 -38.23 -41.11 54.28
CA ASP A 35 -39.35 -41.24 53.36
C ASP A 35 -40.58 -40.53 53.93
N HIS A 36 -41.35 -39.84 53.11
CA HIS A 36 -42.79 -39.68 53.34
C HIS A 36 -43.53 -39.71 52.01
N GLN A 37 -44.27 -40.79 51.84
CA GLN A 37 -45.23 -41.06 50.78
C GLN A 37 -46.62 -40.79 51.36
N LEU A 38 -47.43 -40.02 50.64
CA LEU A 38 -48.89 -39.96 50.79
C LEU A 38 -49.45 -39.85 49.37
N ASP A 39 -49.82 -41.02 48.85
CA ASP A 39 -50.66 -41.19 47.67
C ASP A 39 -52.08 -40.74 48.00
N LEU A 40 -52.71 -39.97 47.09
CA LEU A 40 -54.16 -40.03 46.86
C LEU A 40 -54.42 -39.72 45.38
N ASP A 41 -54.72 -40.82 44.66
CA ASP A 41 -55.26 -40.89 43.31
C ASP A 41 -56.63 -40.20 43.20
N PHE A 42 -56.93 -39.69 42.00
CA PHE A 42 -58.21 -39.81 41.25
C PHE A 42 -58.35 -38.65 40.26
N GLY A 43 -58.42 -38.96 38.96
CA GLY A 43 -58.92 -37.99 37.98
C GLY A 43 -58.43 -38.16 36.54
N THR A 44 -58.64 -39.33 35.95
CA THR A 44 -58.63 -39.54 34.50
C THR A 44 -59.63 -38.61 33.80
N THR A 45 -59.16 -37.60 33.08
CA THR A 45 -59.98 -37.00 32.01
C THR A 45 -59.13 -36.48 30.84
N ARG A 46 -59.25 -37.22 29.74
CA ARG A 46 -59.21 -36.79 28.33
C ARG A 46 -57.93 -36.13 27.80
N GLU A 47 -57.21 -36.96 27.05
CA GLU A 47 -56.62 -36.62 25.75
C GLU A 47 -57.36 -35.47 25.05
N ASN A 48 -56.66 -34.35 24.88
CA ASN A 48 -56.98 -33.42 23.81
C ASN A 48 -55.72 -33.25 22.96
N SER A 49 -55.73 -33.96 21.85
CA SER A 49 -54.80 -33.85 20.74
C SER A 49 -54.70 -32.40 20.27
N ILE A 50 -53.70 -31.66 20.73
CA ILE A 50 -53.30 -30.41 20.09
C ILE A 50 -52.61 -30.79 18.79
N SER A 51 -53.43 -30.84 17.74
CA SER A 51 -53.10 -30.92 16.33
C SER A 51 -51.74 -30.27 16.05
N ASN A 52 -50.78 -31.12 15.71
CA ASN A 52 -49.48 -30.81 15.14
C ASN A 52 -49.67 -30.06 13.80
N LYS A 53 -49.97 -28.76 13.86
CA LYS A 53 -49.92 -27.88 12.70
C LYS A 53 -48.44 -27.66 12.37
N LYS A 54 -47.98 -28.36 11.34
CA LYS A 54 -46.72 -28.12 10.62
C LYS A 54 -46.46 -26.61 10.56
N PRO A 55 -45.23 -26.13 10.83
CA PRO A 55 -44.93 -24.71 10.68
C PRO A 55 -45.22 -24.33 9.23
N THR A 56 -46.29 -23.58 9.03
CA THR A 56 -46.65 -23.02 7.73
C THR A 56 -45.46 -22.21 7.28
N ARG A 57 -44.84 -22.65 6.17
CA ARG A 57 -43.79 -21.96 5.43
C ARG A 57 -43.95 -20.45 5.62
N SER A 58 -43.02 -19.85 6.37
CA SER A 58 -42.83 -18.41 6.44
C SER A 58 -42.94 -17.86 5.02
N LYS A 59 -44.04 -17.14 4.75
CA LYS A 59 -44.22 -16.42 3.49
C LYS A 59 -42.95 -15.58 3.32
N LYS A 60 -42.20 -15.83 2.25
CA LYS A 60 -41.11 -14.95 1.81
C LYS A 60 -41.65 -13.53 1.86
N CYS A 61 -41.21 -12.75 2.84
CA CYS A 61 -41.37 -11.30 2.84
C CYS A 61 -40.61 -10.80 1.62
N SER A 62 -41.31 -10.66 0.50
CA SER A 62 -40.91 -9.80 -0.60
C SER A 62 -40.91 -8.38 -0.05
N GLY A 63 -39.77 -7.99 0.55
CA GLY A 63 -39.58 -6.64 1.03
C GLY A 63 -39.74 -5.69 -0.14
N THR A 64 -40.79 -4.89 -0.14
CA THR A 64 -40.95 -3.79 -1.09
C THR A 64 -39.69 -2.90 -1.01
N PRO A 65 -39.15 -2.41 -2.15
CA PRO A 65 -37.93 -1.62 -2.18
C PRO A 65 -38.00 -0.40 -1.23
N HIS A 66 -39.20 0.13 -1.02
CA HIS A 66 -39.48 1.23 -0.10
C HIS A 66 -39.27 0.88 1.39
N ARG A 67 -39.57 -0.35 1.85
CA ARG A 67 -39.29 -0.78 3.24
C ARG A 67 -37.81 -1.03 3.47
N PHE A 68 -37.12 -1.59 2.47
CA PHE A 68 -35.67 -1.75 2.49
C PHE A 68 -34.98 -0.39 2.57
N LEU A 69 -35.37 0.55 1.70
CA LEU A 69 -34.81 1.91 1.66
C LEU A 69 -35.03 2.67 2.98
N LYS A 70 -36.23 2.61 3.57
CA LYS A 70 -36.49 3.21 4.90
C LYS A 70 -35.58 2.64 5.99
N LEU A 71 -35.33 1.33 6.01
CA LEU A 71 -34.46 0.71 7.02
C LEU A 71 -33.00 1.17 6.87
N HIS A 72 -32.52 1.32 5.64
CA HIS A 72 -31.17 1.80 5.35
C HIS A 72 -31.01 3.30 5.66
N TRP A 73 -32.03 4.10 5.35
CA TRP A 73 -32.07 5.52 5.70
C TRP A 73 -32.06 5.76 7.21
N MET A 74 -32.85 5.00 7.98
CA MET A 74 -32.84 5.08 9.44
C MET A 74 -31.48 4.67 10.02
N ALA A 75 -30.87 3.61 9.50
CA ALA A 75 -29.53 3.19 9.92
C ALA A 75 -28.46 4.25 9.62
N TRP A 76 -28.58 4.95 8.48
CA TRP A 76 -27.70 6.05 8.12
C TRP A 76 -27.86 7.26 9.06
N LEU A 77 -29.09 7.68 9.35
CA LEU A 77 -29.35 8.77 10.30
C LEU A 77 -28.81 8.47 11.71
N VAL A 78 -28.98 7.23 12.18
CA VAL A 78 -28.42 6.80 13.47
C VAL A 78 -26.89 6.81 13.44
N ALA A 79 -26.26 6.37 12.35
CA ALA A 79 -24.80 6.42 12.19
C ALA A 79 -24.27 7.87 12.24
N VAL A 80 -24.90 8.80 11.50
CA VAL A 80 -24.52 10.22 11.49
C VAL A 80 -24.70 10.86 12.87
N ARG A 81 -25.79 10.53 13.57
CA ARG A 81 -26.07 11.06 14.91
C ARG A 81 -25.06 10.54 15.95
N LYS A 82 -24.68 9.27 15.87
CA LYS A 82 -23.61 8.67 16.71
C LYS A 82 -22.23 9.27 16.38
N LEU A 83 -21.95 9.57 15.11
CA LEU A 83 -20.76 10.31 14.67
C LEU A 83 -20.60 11.63 15.43
N ARG A 84 -21.70 12.39 15.48
CA ARG A 84 -21.71 13.73 16.06
C ARG A 84 -21.57 13.70 17.58
N ALA A 85 -22.08 12.66 18.23
CA ALA A 85 -21.98 12.47 19.68
C ALA A 85 -20.56 12.09 20.14
N SER A 86 -19.84 11.30 19.35
CA SER A 86 -18.46 10.84 19.66
C SER A 86 -17.41 11.52 18.77
N CYS A 87 -17.59 12.82 18.52
CA CYS A 87 -16.86 13.56 17.48
C CYS A 87 -15.32 13.47 17.63
N SER A 88 -14.78 13.62 18.85
CA SER A 88 -13.33 13.66 19.08
C SER A 88 -12.62 12.35 18.72
N SER A 89 -13.12 11.21 19.22
CA SER A 89 -12.54 9.89 18.93
C SER A 89 -12.67 9.53 17.45
N PHE A 90 -13.75 9.97 16.81
CA PHE A 90 -14.02 9.78 15.40
C PHE A 90 -13.03 10.55 14.52
N LEU A 91 -12.86 11.85 14.77
CA LEU A 91 -11.95 12.71 14.01
C LEU A 91 -10.51 12.20 14.07
N ILE A 92 -10.02 11.83 15.26
CA ILE A 92 -8.67 11.26 15.41
C ILE A 92 -8.52 10.00 14.57
N THR A 93 -9.51 9.10 14.59
CA THR A 93 -9.46 7.86 13.81
C THR A 93 -9.44 8.13 12.31
N ILE A 94 -10.25 9.07 11.81
CA ILE A 94 -10.25 9.41 10.38
C ILE A 94 -8.89 9.99 9.98
N VAL A 95 -8.31 10.88 10.78
CA VAL A 95 -6.99 11.46 10.48
C VAL A 95 -5.93 10.37 10.44
N VAL A 96 -5.90 9.46 11.43
CA VAL A 96 -4.96 8.33 11.45
C VAL A 96 -5.15 7.42 10.24
N LEU A 97 -6.39 7.06 9.89
CA LEU A 97 -6.68 6.27 8.70
C LEU A 97 -6.30 7.01 7.41
N GLY A 98 -6.48 8.32 7.36
CA GLY A 98 -6.07 9.16 6.23
C GLY A 98 -4.55 9.15 6.04
N ILE A 99 -3.79 9.24 7.12
CA ILE A 99 -2.30 9.11 7.08
C ILE A 99 -1.90 7.69 6.63
N VAL A 100 -2.57 6.66 7.15
CA VAL A 100 -2.34 5.26 6.79
C VAL A 100 -2.58 5.02 5.29
N LEU A 101 -3.57 5.67 4.68
CA LEU A 101 -3.85 5.57 3.24
C LEU A 101 -2.95 6.49 2.41
N SER A 102 -2.57 7.66 2.93
CA SER A 102 -1.75 8.62 2.19
C SER A 102 -0.32 8.14 2.00
N LEU A 103 0.25 7.40 2.95
CA LEU A 103 1.63 6.91 2.87
C LEU A 103 1.89 5.95 1.70
N PRO A 104 1.19 4.80 1.57
CA PRO A 104 1.39 3.90 0.43
C PRO A 104 1.08 4.59 -0.91
N THR A 105 0.06 5.44 -0.94
CA THR A 105 -0.30 6.22 -2.13
C THR A 105 0.79 7.24 -2.49
N GLY A 106 1.40 7.88 -1.49
CA GLY A 106 2.52 8.81 -1.67
C GLY A 106 3.76 8.11 -2.20
N PHE A 107 4.08 6.91 -1.72
CA PHE A 107 5.17 6.10 -2.29
C PHE A 107 4.88 5.67 -3.73
N TYR A 108 3.64 5.25 -4.02
CA TYR A 108 3.21 4.95 -5.38
C TYR A 108 3.42 6.16 -6.31
N LEU A 109 2.98 7.34 -5.91
CA LEU A 109 3.17 8.57 -6.68
C LEU A 109 4.64 8.94 -6.85
N LEU A 110 5.48 8.70 -5.84
CA LEU A 110 6.91 8.94 -5.94
C LEU A 110 7.50 8.07 -7.06
N VAL A 111 7.22 6.77 -7.05
CA VAL A 111 7.68 5.85 -8.10
C VAL A 111 7.09 6.23 -9.46
N LYS A 112 5.81 6.59 -9.55
CA LYS A 112 5.15 7.07 -10.78
C LYS A 112 5.86 8.30 -11.35
N ASN A 113 6.12 9.30 -10.53
CA ASN A 113 6.78 10.54 -10.97
C ASN A 113 8.24 10.30 -11.38
N VAL A 114 8.99 9.44 -10.67
CA VAL A 114 10.34 9.06 -11.09
C VAL A 114 10.33 8.33 -12.43
N LYS A 115 9.36 7.44 -12.66
CA LYS A 115 9.18 6.75 -13.95
C LYS A 115 8.91 7.76 -15.08
N ILE A 116 7.98 8.69 -14.88
CA ILE A 116 7.66 9.73 -15.88
C ILE A 116 8.88 10.60 -16.16
N GLY A 117 9.59 11.05 -15.11
CA GLY A 117 10.80 11.86 -15.27
C GLY A 117 11.93 11.13 -16.00
N ALA A 118 11.99 9.80 -15.87
CA ALA A 118 12.99 8.96 -16.53
C ALA A 118 12.59 8.49 -17.93
N GLN A 119 11.35 8.70 -18.40
CA GLN A 119 10.92 8.29 -19.74
C GLN A 119 11.73 8.99 -20.85
N GLY A 120 12.14 10.24 -20.65
CA GLY A 120 13.02 10.94 -21.59
C GLY A 120 14.43 10.31 -21.67
N TRP A 121 14.83 9.48 -20.72
CA TRP A 121 16.11 8.78 -20.73
C TRP A 121 16.02 7.41 -21.40
N SER A 122 14.84 6.79 -21.47
CA SER A 122 14.64 5.56 -22.24
C SER A 122 14.76 5.78 -23.75
N ASP A 123 14.46 7.00 -24.23
CA ASP A 123 14.64 7.38 -25.64
C ASP A 123 16.12 7.57 -26.04
N LEU A 124 17.04 7.56 -25.05
CA LEU A 124 18.49 7.65 -25.27
C LEU A 124 19.16 6.26 -25.34
N THR A 125 18.40 5.21 -25.66
CA THR A 125 18.95 3.86 -25.89
C THR A 125 19.77 3.82 -27.17
N GLN A 126 20.97 4.40 -27.11
CA GLN A 126 21.84 4.58 -28.26
C GLN A 126 22.77 3.38 -28.44
N ILE A 127 22.85 2.89 -29.68
CA ILE A 127 23.87 1.94 -30.10
C ILE A 127 25.05 2.74 -30.64
N ASN A 128 26.20 2.62 -29.99
CA ASN A 128 27.44 3.24 -30.40
C ASN A 128 28.25 2.24 -31.23
N LEU A 129 28.33 2.47 -32.54
CA LEU A 129 29.17 1.71 -33.46
C LEU A 129 30.51 2.41 -33.63
N TYR A 130 31.56 1.87 -33.02
CA TYR A 130 32.93 2.33 -33.24
C TYR A 130 33.46 1.73 -34.54
N LEU A 131 33.95 2.57 -35.43
CA LEU A 131 34.45 2.18 -36.75
C LEU A 131 35.93 1.83 -36.71
N LYS A 132 36.36 0.96 -37.63
CA LYS A 132 37.79 0.68 -37.84
C LYS A 132 38.53 1.92 -38.34
N ARG A 133 39.80 2.07 -37.95
CA ARG A 133 40.60 3.29 -38.22
C ARG A 133 40.99 3.46 -39.69
N ASP A 134 41.08 2.37 -40.46
CA ASP A 134 41.59 2.37 -41.83
C ASP A 134 40.48 2.35 -42.89
N LEU A 135 39.29 2.84 -42.55
CA LEU A 135 38.14 2.90 -43.47
C LEU A 135 38.21 4.13 -44.38
N PRO A 136 38.08 3.97 -45.71
CA PRO A 136 37.95 5.09 -46.64
C PRO A 136 36.68 5.90 -46.36
N GLU A 137 36.77 7.24 -46.40
CA GLU A 137 35.59 8.11 -46.20
C GLU A 137 34.37 7.77 -47.10
N PRO A 138 34.54 7.42 -48.39
CA PRO A 138 33.40 7.03 -49.24
C PRO A 138 32.66 5.80 -48.69
N ARG A 139 33.39 4.85 -48.09
CA ARG A 139 32.79 3.65 -47.49
C ARG A 139 32.00 4.01 -46.24
N ILE A 140 32.53 4.91 -45.40
CA ILE A 140 31.85 5.40 -44.21
C ILE A 140 30.53 6.09 -44.60
N GLN A 141 30.56 6.99 -45.60
CA GLN A 141 29.36 7.68 -46.06
C GLN A 141 28.31 6.71 -46.62
N SER A 142 28.72 5.70 -47.40
CA SER A 142 27.80 4.67 -47.90
C SER A 142 27.16 3.87 -46.77
N PHE A 143 27.92 3.56 -45.71
CA PHE A 143 27.41 2.82 -44.56
C PHE A 143 26.44 3.67 -43.72
N VAL A 144 26.72 4.96 -43.53
CA VAL A 144 25.80 5.89 -42.86
C VAL A 144 24.48 6.01 -43.64
N GLN A 145 24.54 6.10 -44.97
CA GLN A 145 23.35 6.16 -45.82
C GLN A 145 22.54 4.85 -45.76
N GLU A 146 23.20 3.69 -45.74
CA GLU A 146 22.54 2.38 -45.55
C GLU A 146 21.75 2.34 -44.23
N LEU A 147 22.35 2.85 -43.14
CA LEU A 147 21.72 2.88 -41.82
C LEU A 147 20.57 3.89 -41.76
N GLN A 148 20.73 5.07 -42.36
CA GLN A 148 19.68 6.10 -42.47
C GLN A 148 18.49 5.64 -43.31
N ALA A 149 18.71 4.82 -44.33
CA ALA A 149 17.65 4.27 -45.16
C ALA A 149 16.86 3.14 -44.47
N SER A 150 17.37 2.61 -43.35
CA SER A 150 16.69 1.54 -42.63
C SER A 150 15.54 2.07 -41.78
N GLN A 151 14.38 1.42 -41.83
CA GLN A 151 13.20 1.78 -41.02
C GLN A 151 13.32 1.40 -39.53
N ARG A 152 14.54 1.09 -39.07
CA ARG A 152 14.80 0.62 -37.70
C ARG A 152 15.25 1.74 -36.76
N PHE A 153 15.75 2.86 -37.30
CA PHE A 153 16.33 3.95 -36.52
C PHE A 153 15.55 5.24 -36.69
N ASP A 154 15.32 5.92 -35.58
CA ASP A 154 14.77 7.27 -35.52
C ASP A 154 15.83 8.31 -35.91
N SER A 155 17.08 8.10 -35.48
CA SER A 155 18.20 8.96 -35.87
C SER A 155 19.51 8.18 -36.01
N VAL A 156 20.33 8.64 -36.98
CA VAL A 156 21.67 8.13 -37.25
C VAL A 156 22.63 9.32 -37.33
N LYS A 157 23.53 9.42 -36.36
CA LYS A 157 24.51 10.52 -36.26
C LYS A 157 25.93 9.98 -36.44
N PHE A 158 26.65 10.50 -37.43
CA PHE A 158 28.07 10.23 -37.59
C PHE A 158 28.89 11.25 -36.81
N VAL A 159 29.79 10.76 -35.96
CA VAL A 159 30.75 11.58 -35.22
C VAL A 159 32.14 11.22 -35.72
N SER A 160 32.81 12.18 -36.36
CA SER A 160 34.16 11.98 -36.87
C SER A 160 35.16 11.79 -35.71
N ALA A 161 36.27 11.11 -35.96
CA ALA A 161 37.31 10.93 -34.94
C ALA A 161 37.81 12.28 -34.36
N LYS A 162 37.87 13.34 -35.18
CA LYS A 162 38.28 14.68 -34.74
C LYS A 162 37.23 15.36 -33.87
N GLU A 163 35.95 15.18 -34.20
CA GLU A 163 34.83 15.74 -33.46
C GLU A 163 34.64 15.04 -32.12
N GLY A 164 34.71 13.70 -32.10
CA GLY A 164 34.68 12.92 -30.86
C GLY A 164 35.82 13.26 -29.91
N LEU A 165 37.01 13.59 -30.44
CA LEU A 165 38.12 14.10 -29.62
C LEU A 165 37.81 15.44 -28.96
N ARG A 166 37.20 16.38 -29.70
CA ARG A 166 36.80 17.69 -29.15
C ARG A 166 35.73 17.55 -28.07
N GLU A 167 34.72 16.73 -28.32
CA GLU A 167 33.64 16.47 -27.37
C GLU A 167 34.16 15.79 -26.09
N PHE A 168 35.06 14.82 -26.23
CA PHE A 168 35.69 14.16 -25.09
C PHE A 168 36.56 15.14 -24.27
N GLN A 169 37.32 16.03 -24.92
CA GLN A 169 38.14 17.04 -24.25
C GLN A 169 37.29 18.01 -23.40
N GLN A 170 36.12 18.42 -23.90
CA GLN A 170 35.21 19.32 -23.21
C GLN A 170 34.58 18.64 -21.98
N HIS A 171 34.07 17.41 -22.13
CA HIS A 171 33.41 16.70 -21.03
C HIS A 171 34.38 16.19 -19.96
N ALA A 172 35.58 15.74 -20.35
CA ALA A 172 36.55 15.20 -19.40
C ALA A 172 37.36 16.29 -18.66
N GLY A 173 37.19 17.57 -19.03
CA GLY A 173 37.96 18.68 -18.44
C GLY A 173 39.46 18.60 -18.73
N LEU A 174 39.88 17.79 -19.71
CA LEU A 174 41.28 17.51 -20.03
C LEU A 174 41.96 18.61 -20.87
N GLY A 175 41.20 19.64 -21.26
CA GLY A 175 41.71 20.76 -22.06
C GLY A 175 42.48 20.30 -23.29
N ASN A 176 43.62 20.95 -23.57
CA ASN A 176 44.48 20.63 -24.72
C ASN A 176 45.50 19.51 -24.44
N LEU A 177 45.43 18.80 -23.30
CA LEU A 177 46.42 17.76 -22.96
C LEU A 177 46.47 16.63 -23.99
N LEU A 178 45.32 16.30 -24.59
CA LEU A 178 45.21 15.26 -25.61
C LEU A 178 45.68 15.72 -26.99
N THR A 179 45.86 17.03 -27.21
CA THR A 179 46.33 17.59 -28.48
C THR A 179 47.82 17.33 -28.71
N HIS A 180 48.56 16.96 -27.65
CA HIS A 180 49.98 16.59 -27.70
C HIS A 180 50.22 15.10 -28.04
N LEU A 181 49.17 14.29 -28.14
CA LEU A 181 49.29 12.89 -28.58
C LEU A 181 49.56 12.83 -30.09
N LYS A 182 50.62 12.09 -30.48
CA LYS A 182 51.00 11.91 -31.90
C LYS A 182 49.92 11.23 -32.77
N LYS A 183 48.98 10.51 -32.16
CA LYS A 183 47.86 9.84 -32.84
C LYS A 183 46.58 9.99 -32.02
N ASN A 184 45.46 10.27 -32.69
CA ASN A 184 44.14 10.36 -32.07
C ASN A 184 43.72 8.98 -31.51
N PRO A 185 43.50 8.84 -30.19
CA PRO A 185 43.08 7.59 -29.61
C PRO A 185 41.60 7.25 -29.90
N ILE A 186 40.77 8.25 -30.20
CA ILE A 186 39.32 8.10 -30.35
C ILE A 186 38.97 7.70 -31.80
N PRO A 187 38.33 6.54 -32.04
CA PRO A 187 37.86 6.15 -33.36
C PRO A 187 36.64 6.99 -33.80
N ALA A 188 36.29 6.94 -35.08
CA ALA A 188 35.03 7.50 -35.54
C ALA A 188 33.85 6.63 -35.05
N THR A 189 32.73 7.25 -34.72
CA THR A 189 31.58 6.57 -34.11
C THR A 189 30.31 6.89 -34.88
N ILE A 190 29.46 5.90 -35.11
CA ILE A 190 28.08 6.10 -35.56
C ILE A 190 27.17 5.84 -34.37
N ILE A 191 26.39 6.85 -33.99
CA ILE A 191 25.40 6.77 -32.93
C ILE A 191 24.05 6.48 -33.58
N LEU A 192 23.45 5.34 -33.23
CA LEU A 192 22.14 4.92 -33.72
C LEU A 192 21.12 5.01 -32.60
N THR A 193 20.01 5.68 -32.86
CA THR A 193 18.86 5.73 -31.95
C THR A 193 17.74 4.90 -32.57
N PRO A 194 17.41 3.72 -32.03
CA PRO A 194 16.32 2.88 -32.51
C PRO A 194 14.96 3.53 -32.18
N TYR A 195 13.93 3.21 -32.96
CA TYR A 195 12.56 3.59 -32.59
C TYR A 195 12.13 2.89 -31.29
N ALA A 196 11.28 3.54 -30.49
CA ALA A 196 10.74 2.97 -29.25
C ALA A 196 10.08 1.58 -29.44
N SER A 197 9.51 1.32 -30.63
CA SER A 197 8.93 0.01 -31.00
C SER A 197 9.98 -1.10 -31.19
N GLN A 198 11.24 -0.74 -31.43
CA GLN A 198 12.38 -1.65 -31.56
C GLN A 198 13.30 -1.60 -30.34
N ALA A 199 12.90 -0.90 -29.28
CA ALA A 199 13.70 -0.74 -28.07
C ALA A 199 13.65 -1.93 -27.09
N SER A 200 13.12 -3.08 -27.51
CA SER A 200 13.10 -4.30 -26.69
C SER A 200 14.49 -4.96 -26.63
N GLU A 201 14.85 -5.49 -25.46
CA GLU A 201 16.16 -6.09 -25.15
C GLU A 201 16.57 -7.14 -26.20
N ASP A 202 15.70 -8.09 -26.53
CA ASP A 202 15.99 -9.17 -27.47
C ASP A 202 16.32 -8.66 -28.90
N ILE A 203 15.57 -7.68 -29.39
CA ILE A 203 15.77 -7.09 -30.73
C ILE A 203 17.10 -6.33 -30.79
N LEU A 204 17.42 -5.61 -29.72
CA LEU A 204 18.64 -4.80 -29.67
C LEU A 204 19.90 -5.66 -29.50
N ASP A 205 19.82 -6.76 -28.76
CA ASP A 205 20.90 -7.74 -28.67
C ASP A 205 21.14 -8.44 -30.02
N GLU A 206 20.07 -8.82 -30.72
CA GLU A 206 20.18 -9.35 -32.10
C GLU A 206 20.82 -8.32 -33.05
N MET A 207 20.40 -7.06 -32.96
CA MET A 207 20.99 -5.98 -33.75
C MET A 207 22.46 -5.78 -33.41
N LEU A 208 22.85 -5.82 -32.13
CA LEU A 208 24.24 -5.66 -31.70
C LEU A 208 25.13 -6.76 -32.26
N GLU A 209 24.68 -8.02 -32.21
CA GLU A 209 25.39 -9.15 -32.81
C GLU A 209 25.49 -9.01 -34.34
N SER A 210 24.43 -8.55 -35.00
CA SER A 210 24.45 -8.30 -36.45
C SER A 210 25.48 -7.23 -36.84
N PHE A 211 25.65 -6.20 -36.00
CA PHE A 211 26.65 -5.14 -36.23
C PHE A 211 28.06 -5.58 -35.93
N ARG A 212 28.29 -6.45 -34.95
CA ARG A 212 29.60 -7.03 -34.66
C ARG A 212 30.17 -7.84 -35.83
N MET A 213 29.29 -8.42 -36.65
CA MET A 213 29.66 -9.19 -37.84
C MET A 213 29.98 -8.32 -39.07
N ARG A 214 29.74 -7.00 -39.03
CA ARG A 214 30.00 -6.11 -40.16
C ARG A 214 31.49 -5.78 -40.30
N PRO A 215 32.05 -5.76 -41.53
CA PRO A 215 33.47 -5.50 -41.73
C PRO A 215 33.91 -4.07 -41.37
N GLU A 216 32.99 -3.11 -41.36
CA GLU A 216 33.23 -1.70 -41.02
C GLU A 216 33.33 -1.45 -39.50
N VAL A 217 32.69 -2.30 -38.71
CA VAL A 217 32.56 -2.09 -37.25
C VAL A 217 33.77 -2.69 -36.54
N LEU A 218 34.40 -1.90 -35.69
CA LEU A 218 35.43 -2.35 -34.75
C LEU A 218 34.79 -2.92 -33.49
N GLU A 219 33.85 -2.18 -32.92
CA GLU A 219 33.14 -2.57 -31.71
C GLU A 219 31.75 -1.94 -31.72
N ALA A 220 30.72 -2.74 -31.43
CA ALA A 220 29.38 -2.24 -31.19
C ALA A 220 29.11 -2.28 -29.68
N ARG A 221 28.85 -1.12 -29.08
CA ARG A 221 28.50 -0.99 -27.67
C ARG A 221 27.07 -0.49 -27.51
N LEU A 222 26.37 -1.13 -26.59
CA LEU A 222 25.09 -0.71 -26.08
C LEU A 222 25.29 -0.24 -24.65
N ASP A 223 24.98 1.02 -24.37
CA ASP A 223 25.11 1.58 -23.02
C ASP A 223 23.88 1.25 -22.16
N PHE A 224 23.52 -0.04 -22.10
CA PHE A 224 22.28 -0.53 -21.45
C PHE A 224 22.39 -0.75 -19.96
N GLN A 225 23.60 -1.01 -19.43
CA GLN A 225 23.71 -1.59 -18.09
C GLN A 225 23.19 -0.65 -16.99
N TRP A 226 23.40 0.67 -17.14
CA TRP A 226 22.92 1.64 -16.16
C TRP A 226 21.40 1.83 -16.26
N VAL A 227 20.84 1.91 -17.47
CA VAL A 227 19.39 2.02 -17.74
C VAL A 227 18.66 0.78 -17.22
N ARG A 228 19.18 -0.42 -17.50
CA ARG A 228 18.63 -1.70 -17.04
C ARG A 228 18.63 -1.79 -15.52
N ARG A 229 19.73 -1.42 -14.85
CA ARG A 229 19.81 -1.39 -13.39
C ARG A 229 18.83 -0.38 -12.79
N PHE A 230 18.64 0.75 -13.45
CA PHE A 230 17.68 1.77 -13.02
C PHE A 230 16.24 1.23 -13.09
N TRP A 231 15.81 0.66 -14.23
CA TRP A 231 14.48 0.07 -14.37
C TRP A 231 14.26 -1.13 -13.45
N ALA A 232 15.26 -1.99 -13.28
CA ALA A 232 15.21 -3.07 -12.29
C ALA A 232 15.05 -2.53 -10.86
N GLY A 233 15.74 -1.43 -10.53
CA GLY A 233 15.58 -0.71 -9.26
C GLY A 233 14.18 -0.13 -9.08
N LEU A 234 13.59 0.46 -10.13
CA LEU A 234 12.22 0.96 -10.09
C LEU A 234 11.19 -0.17 -9.93
N HIS A 235 11.41 -1.33 -10.56
CA HIS A 235 10.55 -2.49 -10.39
C HIS A 235 10.64 -3.07 -8.98
N LEU A 236 11.84 -3.11 -8.39
CA LEU A 236 12.03 -3.47 -6.98
C LEU A 236 11.31 -2.48 -6.07
N ALA A 237 11.41 -1.17 -6.34
CA ALA A 237 10.71 -0.14 -5.58
C ALA A 237 9.19 -0.30 -5.67
N GLU A 238 8.64 -0.56 -6.86
CA GLU A 238 7.21 -0.83 -7.06
C GLU A 238 6.74 -2.07 -6.28
N THR A 239 7.53 -3.15 -6.32
CA THR A 239 7.26 -4.35 -5.52
C THR A 239 7.27 -4.05 -4.02
N ALA A 240 8.21 -3.21 -3.56
CA ALA A 240 8.26 -2.75 -2.18
C ALA A 240 7.03 -1.91 -1.80
N VAL A 241 6.54 -1.05 -2.69
CA VAL A 241 5.29 -0.30 -2.49
C VAL A 241 4.11 -1.24 -2.29
N TRP A 242 3.99 -2.30 -3.08
CA TRP A 242 2.93 -3.30 -2.89
C TRP A 242 3.02 -4.02 -1.54
N MET A 243 4.22 -4.45 -1.12
CA MET A 243 4.43 -5.08 0.18
C MET A 243 4.06 -4.16 1.34
N VAL A 244 4.52 -2.90 1.29
CA VAL A 244 4.22 -1.87 2.30
C VAL A 244 2.72 -1.53 2.30
N SER A 245 2.08 -1.49 1.13
CA SER A 245 0.64 -1.24 1.00
C SER A 245 -0.18 -2.32 1.70
N ILE A 246 0.19 -3.59 1.57
CA ILE A 246 -0.48 -4.69 2.29
C ILE A 246 -0.36 -4.50 3.81
N LEU A 247 0.80 -4.08 4.30
CA LEU A 247 0.99 -3.78 5.72
C LEU A 247 0.09 -2.63 6.20
N PHE A 248 -0.03 -1.56 5.42
CA PHE A 248 -0.93 -0.45 5.73
C PHE A 248 -2.41 -0.84 5.66
N VAL A 249 -2.80 -1.73 4.74
CA VAL A 249 -4.15 -2.31 4.70
C VAL A 249 -4.46 -3.08 5.99
N CYS A 250 -3.55 -3.95 6.42
CA CYS A 250 -3.68 -4.66 7.71
C CYS A 250 -3.78 -3.69 8.89
N THR A 251 -2.98 -2.62 8.87
CA THR A 251 -3.00 -1.57 9.88
C THR A 251 -4.34 -0.83 9.90
N ALA A 252 -4.89 -0.46 8.73
CA ALA A 252 -6.18 0.19 8.61
C ALA A 252 -7.31 -0.69 9.18
N VAL A 253 -7.33 -1.97 8.83
CA VAL A 253 -8.30 -2.94 9.35
C VAL A 253 -8.17 -3.09 10.87
N PHE A 254 -6.95 -3.14 11.40
CA PHE A 254 -6.67 -3.26 12.83
C PHE A 254 -7.14 -2.01 13.60
N VAL A 255 -6.76 -0.81 13.15
CA VAL A 255 -7.19 0.46 13.74
C VAL A 255 -8.71 0.57 13.71
N MET A 256 -9.32 0.32 12.55
CA MET A 256 -10.76 0.35 12.37
C MET A 256 -11.47 -0.64 13.31
N GLY A 257 -10.93 -1.85 13.41
CA GLY A 257 -11.46 -2.89 14.27
C GLY A 257 -11.41 -2.52 15.76
N ASN A 258 -10.32 -1.92 16.21
CA ASN A 258 -10.17 -1.45 17.59
C ASN A 258 -11.13 -0.30 17.90
N THR A 259 -11.26 0.69 17.01
CA THR A 259 -12.17 1.82 17.21
C THR A 259 -13.62 1.33 17.35
N ILE A 260 -14.04 0.38 16.50
CA ILE A 260 -15.41 -0.14 16.52
C ILE A 260 -15.66 -1.03 17.74
N ARG A 261 -14.67 -1.81 18.17
CA ARG A 261 -14.78 -2.58 19.41
C ARG A 261 -15.01 -1.64 20.61
N LEU A 262 -14.20 -0.60 20.74
CA LEU A 262 -14.33 0.38 21.83
C LEU A 262 -15.69 1.08 21.78
N LEU A 263 -16.17 1.42 20.58
CA LEU A 263 -17.49 2.03 20.40
C LEU A 263 -18.66 1.10 20.78
N ILE A 264 -18.55 -0.19 20.49
CA ILE A 264 -19.56 -1.19 20.87
C ILE A 264 -19.57 -1.36 22.39
N GLU A 265 -18.41 -1.36 23.04
CA GLU A 265 -18.31 -1.48 24.50
C GLU A 265 -18.91 -0.27 25.22
N ASP A 266 -18.64 0.95 24.73
CA ASP A 266 -19.23 2.18 25.24
C ASP A 266 -20.77 2.16 25.17
N GLN A 267 -21.32 1.50 24.14
CA GLN A 267 -22.77 1.40 23.89
C GLN A 267 -23.36 0.05 24.33
N ARG A 268 -22.66 -0.73 25.16
CA ARG A 268 -23.06 -2.09 25.55
C ARG A 268 -24.48 -2.15 26.13
N ARG A 269 -24.83 -1.21 27.01
CA ARG A 269 -26.16 -1.14 27.65
C ARG A 269 -27.30 -0.92 26.65
N GLU A 270 -27.09 -0.06 25.65
CA GLU A 270 -28.09 0.18 24.59
C GLU A 270 -28.31 -1.10 23.76
N ILE A 271 -27.22 -1.81 23.45
CA ILE A 271 -27.26 -3.06 22.69
C ILE A 271 -27.99 -4.17 23.47
N GLU A 272 -27.79 -4.26 24.79
CA GLU A 272 -28.51 -5.20 25.65
C GLU A 272 -30.01 -4.93 25.66
N LEU A 273 -30.42 -3.68 25.83
CA LEU A 273 -31.84 -3.28 25.76
C LEU A 273 -32.47 -3.67 24.41
N ILE A 274 -31.77 -3.44 23.30
CA ILE A 274 -32.25 -3.80 21.96
C ILE A 274 -32.38 -5.33 21.81
N LYS A 275 -31.50 -6.12 22.44
CA LYS A 275 -31.59 -7.58 22.43
C LYS A 275 -32.76 -8.08 23.26
N LEU A 276 -33.04 -7.47 24.42
CA LEU A 276 -34.15 -7.85 25.30
C LEU A 276 -35.52 -7.68 24.63
N ILE A 277 -35.70 -6.64 23.82
CA ILE A 277 -36.94 -6.42 23.04
C ILE A 277 -37.00 -7.25 21.74
N GLY A 278 -36.07 -8.19 21.53
CA GLY A 278 -36.07 -9.10 20.37
C GLY A 278 -35.34 -8.59 19.12
N GLY A 279 -34.43 -7.63 19.25
CA GLY A 279 -33.65 -7.09 18.14
C GLY A 279 -32.74 -8.13 17.48
N THR A 280 -32.79 -8.26 16.15
CA THR A 280 -31.91 -9.18 15.40
C THR A 280 -30.46 -8.69 15.35
N HIS A 281 -29.48 -9.60 15.36
CA HIS A 281 -28.04 -9.25 15.21
C HIS A 281 -27.75 -8.39 13.97
N ARG A 282 -28.50 -8.61 12.87
CA ARG A 282 -28.36 -7.85 11.63
C ARG A 282 -28.86 -6.42 11.77
N TYR A 283 -29.85 -6.15 12.61
CA TYR A 283 -30.33 -4.79 12.89
C TYR A 283 -29.26 -4.00 13.65
N ILE A 284 -28.66 -4.62 14.69
CA ILE A 284 -27.61 -3.99 15.52
C ILE A 284 -26.35 -3.69 14.69
N ARG A 285 -26.00 -4.55 13.73
CA ARG A 285 -24.77 -4.42 12.93
C ARG A 285 -24.78 -3.31 11.88
N ARG A 286 -25.93 -3.03 11.26
CA ARG A 286 -26.05 -2.08 10.13
C ARG A 286 -25.49 -0.67 10.41
N PRO A 287 -25.83 0.00 11.52
CA PRO A 287 -25.31 1.35 11.78
C PRO A 287 -23.78 1.39 11.87
N TYR A 288 -23.14 0.36 12.44
CA TYR A 288 -21.68 0.28 12.51
C TYR A 288 -21.02 0.08 11.14
N LEU A 289 -21.63 -0.70 10.25
CA LEU A 289 -21.14 -0.83 8.86
C LEU A 289 -21.19 0.51 8.11
N TYR A 290 -22.27 1.27 8.27
CA TYR A 290 -22.37 2.62 7.68
C TYR A 290 -21.36 3.60 8.27
N MET A 291 -21.14 3.51 9.58
CA MET A 291 -20.12 4.32 10.25
C MET A 291 -18.73 4.01 9.69
N GLY A 292 -18.41 2.73 9.45
CA GLY A 292 -17.15 2.35 8.84
C GLY A 292 -16.99 2.77 7.39
N ALA A 293 -18.06 2.67 6.60
CA ALA A 293 -18.07 3.19 5.23
C ALA A 293 -17.76 4.70 5.20
N ILE A 294 -18.40 5.48 6.09
CA ILE A 294 -18.19 6.93 6.19
C ILE A 294 -16.76 7.24 6.68
N MET A 295 -16.25 6.53 7.69
CA MET A 295 -14.86 6.69 8.15
C MET A 295 -13.87 6.42 7.04
N GLY A 296 -14.03 5.32 6.33
CA GLY A 296 -13.14 4.92 5.24
C GLY A 296 -13.16 5.92 4.09
N LEU A 297 -14.35 6.41 3.72
CA LEU A 297 -14.49 7.42 2.68
C LEU A 297 -13.84 8.76 3.09
N LEU A 298 -14.13 9.24 4.31
CA LEU A 298 -13.53 10.48 4.82
C LEU A 298 -12.02 10.35 4.99
N ALA A 299 -11.51 9.18 5.39
CA ALA A 299 -10.08 8.92 5.44
C ALA A 299 -9.44 9.00 4.05
N GLY A 300 -10.10 8.46 3.02
CA GLY A 300 -9.66 8.62 1.63
C GLY A 300 -9.63 10.09 1.18
N VAL A 301 -10.63 10.88 1.57
CA VAL A 301 -10.63 12.34 1.30
C VAL A 301 -9.47 13.03 2.02
N ILE A 302 -9.22 12.72 3.29
CA ILE A 302 -8.06 13.26 4.01
C ILE A 302 -6.75 12.83 3.33
N ALA A 303 -6.66 11.58 2.86
CA ALA A 303 -5.48 11.11 2.14
C ALA A 303 -5.23 11.91 0.87
N LEU A 304 -6.27 12.17 0.06
CA LEU A 304 -6.16 13.04 -1.12
C LEU A 304 -5.70 14.45 -0.76
N LEU A 305 -6.25 15.04 0.31
CA LEU A 305 -5.84 16.36 0.79
C LEU A 305 -4.37 16.39 1.23
N LEU A 306 -3.92 15.38 1.97
CA LEU A 306 -2.53 15.25 2.41
C LEU A 306 -1.57 15.10 1.23
N ILE A 307 -1.93 14.29 0.23
CA ILE A 307 -1.13 14.13 -0.98
C ILE A 307 -1.12 15.42 -1.80
N GLY A 308 -2.26 16.10 -1.91
CA GLY A 308 -2.36 17.40 -2.59
C GLY A 308 -1.48 18.45 -1.91
N LEU A 309 -1.50 18.51 -0.58
CA LEU A 309 -0.61 19.37 0.20
C LEU A 309 0.86 19.01 -0.03
N MET A 310 1.20 17.71 -0.02
CA MET A 310 2.55 17.24 -0.30
C MET A 310 3.02 17.70 -1.69
N LYS A 311 2.19 17.56 -2.73
CA LYS A 311 2.49 18.09 -4.07
C LYS A 311 2.76 19.59 -4.04
N MET A 312 1.88 20.38 -3.42
CA MET A 312 2.03 21.84 -3.36
C MET A 312 3.34 22.25 -2.70
N VAL A 313 3.72 21.59 -1.61
CA VAL A 313 4.97 21.86 -0.88
C VAL A 313 6.20 21.42 -1.67
N LEU A 314 6.14 20.28 -2.36
CA LEU A 314 7.27 19.72 -3.11
C LEU A 314 7.47 20.37 -4.49
N GLN A 315 6.42 20.94 -5.10
CA GLN A 315 6.47 21.44 -6.47
C GLN A 315 7.45 22.61 -6.65
N GLN A 316 7.54 23.53 -5.68
CA GLN A 316 8.47 24.66 -5.78
C GLN A 316 9.95 24.24 -5.70
N PRO A 317 10.41 23.53 -4.65
CA PRO A 317 11.81 23.08 -4.57
C PRO A 317 12.22 22.19 -5.73
N LEU A 318 11.30 21.33 -6.21
CA LEU A 318 11.59 20.45 -7.32
C LEU A 318 11.72 21.22 -8.64
N GLY A 319 10.87 22.22 -8.87
CA GLY A 319 10.98 23.10 -10.04
C GLY A 319 12.30 23.86 -10.09
N GLU A 320 12.72 24.45 -8.97
CA GLU A 320 14.01 25.17 -8.86
C GLU A 320 15.21 24.25 -9.13
N PHE A 321 15.18 23.02 -8.62
CA PHE A 321 16.22 22.03 -8.87
C PHE A 321 16.27 21.63 -10.35
N LEU A 322 15.12 21.41 -10.98
CA LEU A 322 15.03 20.89 -12.36
C LEU A 322 15.28 21.96 -13.44
N LEU A 323 15.10 23.24 -13.12
CA LEU A 323 15.55 24.34 -13.99
C LEU A 323 17.07 24.29 -14.26
N GLN A 324 17.87 23.77 -13.32
CA GLN A 324 19.32 23.58 -13.54
C GLN A 324 19.62 22.53 -14.61
N PHE A 325 18.70 21.60 -14.84
CA PHE A 325 18.80 20.55 -15.85
C PHE A 325 18.05 20.89 -17.15
N GLN A 326 17.60 22.15 -17.32
CA GLN A 326 16.79 22.60 -18.46
C GLN A 326 15.51 21.76 -18.69
N SER A 327 15.01 21.11 -17.64
CA SER A 327 13.87 20.21 -17.72
C SER A 327 12.62 20.87 -17.13
N LEU A 328 11.59 21.07 -17.97
CA LEU A 328 10.25 21.49 -17.54
C LEU A 328 9.49 20.27 -17.03
N PHE A 329 9.90 19.72 -15.89
CA PHE A 329 9.19 18.61 -15.26
C PHE A 329 8.15 19.14 -14.27
N GLU A 330 6.89 18.78 -14.49
CA GLU A 330 5.82 19.03 -13.54
C GLU A 330 5.49 17.76 -12.77
N LEU A 331 5.44 17.87 -11.44
CA LEU A 331 4.94 16.79 -10.59
C LEU A 331 3.49 16.46 -10.96
N GLN A 332 3.27 15.22 -11.38
CA GLN A 332 1.93 14.73 -11.66
C GLN A 332 1.23 14.31 -10.37
N PHE A 333 -0.03 14.74 -10.24
CA PHE A 333 -0.93 14.33 -9.17
C PHE A 333 -1.60 12.98 -9.52
N LEU A 334 -2.42 12.45 -8.60
CA LEU A 334 -3.30 11.34 -8.94
C LEU A 334 -4.24 11.75 -10.08
N ASP A 335 -4.40 10.84 -11.04
CA ASP A 335 -5.44 10.99 -12.05
C ASP A 335 -6.84 10.89 -11.39
N ALA A 336 -7.86 11.34 -12.10
CA ALA A 336 -9.24 11.26 -11.61
C ALA A 336 -9.64 9.80 -11.29
N GLU A 337 -9.18 8.86 -12.12
CA GLU A 337 -9.40 7.43 -11.93
C GLU A 337 -8.70 6.92 -10.67
N GLU A 338 -7.41 7.25 -10.48
CA GLU A 338 -6.64 6.85 -9.30
C GLU A 338 -7.24 7.43 -8.01
N SER A 339 -7.72 8.67 -8.06
CA SER A 339 -8.39 9.33 -6.94
C SER A 339 -9.68 8.62 -6.55
N ILE A 340 -10.49 8.21 -7.53
CA ILE A 340 -11.71 7.42 -7.30
C ILE A 340 -11.34 6.05 -6.72
N VAL A 341 -10.32 5.39 -7.25
CA VAL A 341 -9.83 4.10 -6.72
C VAL A 341 -9.42 4.24 -5.25
N LEU A 342 -8.69 5.29 -4.89
CA LEU A 342 -8.30 5.54 -3.50
C LEU A 342 -9.50 5.69 -2.57
N LEU A 343 -10.53 6.43 -2.99
CA LEU A 343 -11.77 6.59 -2.22
C LEU A 343 -12.53 5.26 -2.08
N LEU A 344 -12.58 4.46 -3.14
CA LEU A 344 -13.21 3.14 -3.12
C LEU A 344 -12.43 2.15 -2.23
N VAL A 345 -11.10 2.20 -2.24
CA VAL A 345 -10.25 1.41 -1.34
C VAL A 345 -10.51 1.82 0.11
N GLY A 346 -10.55 3.12 0.42
CA GLY A 346 -10.90 3.62 1.74
C GLY A 346 -12.28 3.12 2.21
N LEU A 347 -13.30 3.26 1.36
CA LEU A 347 -14.65 2.75 1.60
C LEU A 347 -14.68 1.24 1.87
N PHE A 348 -13.97 0.46 1.04
CA PHE A 348 -13.91 -0.99 1.15
C PHE A 348 -13.18 -1.44 2.43
N LEU A 349 -12.08 -0.78 2.80
CA LEU A 349 -11.36 -1.05 4.04
C LEU A 349 -12.21 -0.72 5.27
N GLY A 350 -12.94 0.41 5.24
CA GLY A 350 -13.87 0.79 6.29
C GLY A 350 -14.98 -0.25 6.49
N LEU A 351 -15.55 -0.75 5.39
CA LEU A 351 -16.57 -1.80 5.38
C LEU A 351 -16.03 -3.15 5.86
N THR A 352 -14.89 -3.60 5.33
CA THR A 352 -14.30 -4.90 5.69
C THR A 352 -13.81 -4.92 7.13
N GLY A 353 -13.18 -3.85 7.61
CA GLY A 353 -12.73 -3.73 8.99
C GLY A 353 -13.88 -3.75 10.00
N THR A 354 -14.95 -2.98 9.76
CA THR A 354 -16.17 -3.04 10.59
C THR A 354 -16.87 -4.38 10.48
N TRP A 355 -16.96 -4.94 9.27
CA TRP A 355 -17.59 -6.22 9.03
C TRP A 355 -16.90 -7.30 9.87
N MET A 356 -15.59 -7.46 9.75
CA MET A 356 -14.81 -8.49 10.46
C MET A 356 -15.05 -8.46 11.98
N VAL A 357 -14.93 -7.28 12.60
CA VAL A 357 -15.10 -7.12 14.06
C VAL A 357 -16.52 -7.34 14.52
N THR A 358 -17.51 -6.77 13.81
CA THR A 358 -18.90 -6.94 14.20
C THR A 358 -19.37 -8.39 14.09
N THR A 359 -18.89 -9.17 13.12
CA THR A 359 -19.19 -10.61 13.05
C THR A 359 -18.60 -11.39 14.20
N TRP A 360 -17.40 -11.04 14.64
CA TRP A 360 -16.70 -11.79 15.67
C TRP A 360 -17.21 -11.42 17.07
N HIS A 361 -17.42 -10.14 17.33
CA HIS A 361 -17.70 -9.62 18.67
C HIS A 361 -19.18 -9.75 19.07
N LEU A 362 -20.14 -9.50 18.17
CA LEU A 362 -21.57 -9.58 18.50
C LEU A 362 -22.05 -10.99 18.84
N ARG A 363 -21.31 -12.04 18.43
CA ARG A 363 -21.60 -13.44 18.77
C ARG A 363 -21.32 -13.78 20.24
N ARG A 364 -20.53 -12.96 20.94
CA ARG A 364 -20.09 -13.24 22.32
C ARG A 364 -20.96 -12.60 23.39
N ILE A 365 -21.77 -11.60 23.03
CA ILE A 365 -22.62 -10.87 23.96
C ILE A 365 -23.94 -11.65 24.16
N HIS A 366 -24.08 -12.32 25.30
CA HIS A 366 -25.36 -12.89 25.75
C HIS A 366 -25.95 -11.96 26.81
N PRO A 367 -27.29 -11.75 26.83
CA PRO A 367 -27.93 -11.07 27.94
C PRO A 367 -27.81 -11.97 29.19
N ASP A 368 -27.30 -11.41 30.28
CA ASP A 368 -27.26 -12.05 31.60
C ASP A 368 -28.64 -11.97 32.29
#